data_AF-W1ULC7-F1
#
_entry.id   AF-W1ULC7-F1
#
_cell.length_a   1.000
_cell.length_b   1.000
_cell.length_c   1.000
_cell.angle_alpha   90.00
_cell.angle_beta   90.00
_cell.angle_gamma   90.00
#
_symmetry.space_group_name_H-M   'P 1'
#
loop_
_entity.id
_entity.type
_entity.pdbx_description
1 polymer ?
#
loop_
_entity_poly.entity_id
_entity_poly.type
_entity_poly.pdbx_seq_one_letter_code
_entity_poly.pdbx_strand_id
1 'polypeptide(L)'
;IFLLLYLGETYSVDLSTIFTDAENDKLSYTVSINKKEEESVSENYSFKPEKAGNYELEFRANDGKETSDPYTVKLAVDDGQTYKVNLQDTKNGSIDVDIKEGKLNTTVILTVKPDDGFAMDTLEIKDKDGNDIKRAIDYEKSDGINYVYTFDITTSDITINATFGKAYTYMIAASAWFCMYDLEVYNKYGEVIPLKKVVKYDDNWKEKSYYHLVAGNYKYKGYGVDGNIGKEGTLTVEKNEKA
;
A
#
# COMPACT_ATOMS: atom_id res chain seq x y z
N ILE A 1 -9.74 11.01 -15.18
CA ILE A 1 -10.73 11.89 -14.48
C ILE A 1 -11.18 11.24 -13.17
N PHE A 2 -11.64 12.01 -12.17
CA PHE A 2 -12.23 11.49 -10.92
C PHE A 2 -13.67 12.01 -10.77
N LEU A 3 -14.62 11.12 -10.50
CA LEU A 3 -16.05 11.44 -10.38
C LEU A 3 -16.63 10.81 -9.11
N LEU A 4 -17.57 11.51 -8.49
CA LEU A 4 -18.40 11.00 -7.41
C LEU A 4 -19.77 10.60 -7.97
N LEU A 5 -20.26 9.43 -7.59
CA LEU A 5 -21.58 8.89 -7.92
C LEU A 5 -22.23 8.39 -6.64
N TYR A 6 -23.56 8.36 -6.62
CA TYR A 6 -24.30 7.61 -5.63
C TYR A 6 -24.63 6.19 -6.14
N LEU A 7 -24.69 5.22 -5.25
CA LEU A 7 -25.02 3.85 -5.59
C LEU A 7 -26.38 3.77 -6.31
N GLY A 8 -26.38 3.13 -7.48
CA GLY A 8 -27.54 3.04 -8.35
C GLY A 8 -27.63 4.11 -9.43
N GLU A 9 -26.79 5.15 -9.39
CA GLU A 9 -26.58 6.05 -10.52
C GLU A 9 -25.78 5.37 -11.64
N THR A 10 -25.91 5.91 -12.85
CA THR A 10 -25.23 5.39 -14.04
C THR A 10 -24.18 6.40 -14.49
N TYR A 11 -22.94 5.94 -14.63
CA TYR A 11 -21.91 6.64 -15.39
C TYR A 11 -22.14 6.38 -16.88
N SER A 12 -22.09 7.43 -17.71
CA SER A 12 -22.20 7.32 -19.16
C SER A 12 -21.11 8.14 -19.84
N VAL A 13 -20.56 7.61 -20.94
CA VAL A 13 -19.53 8.28 -21.74
C VAL A 13 -19.66 7.93 -23.21
N ASP A 14 -19.44 8.92 -24.06
CA ASP A 14 -19.29 8.74 -25.50
C ASP A 14 -17.79 8.73 -25.84
N LEU A 15 -17.27 7.52 -26.10
CA LEU A 15 -15.85 7.29 -26.37
C LEU A 15 -15.40 7.91 -27.70
N SER A 16 -16.31 8.16 -28.63
CA SER A 16 -15.99 8.83 -29.91
C SER A 16 -15.59 10.30 -29.71
N THR A 17 -15.96 10.89 -28.56
CA THR A 17 -15.54 12.26 -28.20
C THR A 17 -14.18 12.31 -27.51
N ILE A 18 -13.64 11.15 -27.14
CA ILE A 18 -12.37 11.00 -26.40
C ILE A 18 -11.27 10.52 -27.34
N PHE A 19 -11.58 9.52 -28.17
CA PHE A 19 -10.63 8.93 -29.10
C PHE A 19 -10.94 9.37 -30.53
N THR A 20 -9.89 9.72 -31.26
CA THR A 20 -9.95 10.09 -32.67
C THR A 20 -8.87 9.35 -33.42
N ASP A 21 -9.18 8.92 -34.63
CA ASP A 21 -8.22 8.33 -35.55
C ASP A 21 -7.82 9.34 -36.64
N ALA A 22 -6.52 9.42 -36.97
CA ALA A 22 -6.03 10.41 -37.93
C ALA A 22 -6.35 10.02 -39.39
N GLU A 23 -6.34 8.72 -39.66
CA GLU A 23 -6.70 8.09 -40.93
C GLU A 23 -8.22 7.96 -41.10
N ASN A 24 -8.97 8.25 -40.03
CA ASN A 24 -10.42 8.10 -39.94
C ASN A 24 -10.86 6.63 -40.18
N ASP A 25 -10.01 5.69 -39.78
CA ASP A 25 -10.30 4.25 -39.68
C ASP A 25 -11.35 4.00 -38.59
N LYS A 26 -12.09 2.90 -38.72
CA LYS A 26 -13.16 2.57 -37.77
C LYS A 26 -12.56 2.10 -36.44
N LEU A 27 -12.86 2.82 -35.37
CA LEU A 27 -12.44 2.46 -34.02
C LEU A 27 -13.32 1.38 -33.39
N SER A 28 -12.67 0.48 -32.65
CA SER A 28 -13.25 -0.43 -31.67
C SER A 28 -12.77 -0.07 -30.28
N TYR A 29 -13.55 -0.39 -29.24
CA TYR A 29 -13.27 0.05 -27.88
C TYR A 29 -13.25 -1.12 -26.89
N THR A 30 -12.38 -1.01 -25.90
CA THR A 30 -12.36 -1.92 -24.74
C THR A 30 -12.44 -1.14 -23.44
N VAL A 31 -12.91 -1.81 -22.37
CA VAL A 31 -12.83 -1.32 -21.00
C VAL A 31 -12.22 -2.40 -20.10
N SER A 32 -11.30 -2.01 -19.23
CA SER A 32 -10.88 -2.80 -18.07
C SER A 32 -11.43 -2.16 -16.80
N ILE A 33 -12.06 -2.93 -15.93
CA ILE A 33 -12.55 -2.46 -14.63
C ILE A 33 -11.65 -3.00 -13.53
N ASN A 34 -11.05 -2.10 -12.74
CA ASN A 34 -10.12 -2.40 -11.66
C ASN A 34 -8.93 -3.26 -12.13
N LYS A 35 -8.42 -2.98 -13.33
CA LYS A 35 -7.28 -3.67 -13.97
C LYS A 35 -7.50 -5.16 -14.18
N LYS A 36 -8.76 -5.57 -14.32
CA LYS A 36 -9.13 -6.93 -14.74
C LYS A 36 -9.01 -7.06 -16.26
N GLU A 37 -9.35 -8.23 -16.78
CA GLU A 37 -9.36 -8.49 -18.23
C GLU A 37 -10.22 -7.44 -18.97
N GLU A 38 -9.75 -7.06 -20.15
CA GLU A 38 -10.43 -6.08 -20.99
C GLU A 38 -11.65 -6.69 -21.68
N GLU A 39 -12.75 -5.93 -21.74
CA GLU A 39 -13.99 -6.31 -22.38
C GLU A 39 -14.30 -5.37 -23.56
N SER A 40 -14.70 -5.91 -24.70
CA SER A 40 -15.16 -5.08 -25.83
C SER A 40 -16.46 -4.36 -25.50
N VAL A 41 -16.54 -3.07 -25.82
CA VAL A 41 -17.69 -2.21 -25.51
C VAL A 41 -18.12 -1.37 -26.71
N SER A 42 -19.34 -0.85 -26.66
CA SER A 42 -19.84 0.14 -27.63
C SER A 42 -19.22 1.51 -27.39
N GLU A 43 -19.26 2.35 -28.44
CA GLU A 43 -18.82 3.76 -28.37
C GLU A 43 -19.55 4.54 -27.27
N ASN A 44 -20.86 4.31 -27.12
CA ASN A 44 -21.67 4.84 -26.04
C ASN A 44 -21.64 3.82 -24.90
N TYR A 45 -20.77 4.03 -23.93
CA TYR A 45 -20.60 3.14 -22.79
C TYR A 45 -21.40 3.64 -21.60
N SER A 46 -21.97 2.70 -20.84
CA SER A 46 -22.60 2.99 -19.56
C SER A 46 -22.20 1.96 -18.50
N PHE A 47 -21.98 2.44 -17.28
CA PHE A 47 -21.64 1.63 -16.12
C PHE A 47 -22.54 1.99 -14.96
N LYS A 48 -23.27 1.00 -14.45
CA LYS A 48 -24.11 1.13 -13.26
C LYS A 48 -23.54 0.25 -12.15
N PRO A 49 -22.86 0.83 -11.15
CA PRO A 49 -22.29 0.08 -10.05
C PRO A 49 -23.37 -0.60 -9.21
N GLU A 50 -23.12 -1.86 -8.81
CA GLU A 50 -24.00 -2.62 -7.90
C GLU A 50 -23.54 -2.58 -6.44
N LYS A 51 -22.32 -2.11 -6.19
CA LYS A 51 -21.75 -1.95 -4.85
C LYS A 51 -21.14 -0.56 -4.71
N ALA A 52 -21.13 -0.05 -3.48
CA ALA A 52 -20.33 1.11 -3.15
C ALA A 52 -18.84 0.78 -3.24
N GLY A 53 -18.05 1.83 -3.45
CA GLY A 53 -16.60 1.76 -3.44
C GLY A 53 -15.93 2.50 -4.59
N ASN A 54 -14.61 2.34 -4.67
CA ASN A 54 -13.82 2.95 -5.73
C ASN A 54 -13.66 2.01 -6.94
N TYR A 55 -13.89 2.54 -8.13
CA TYR A 55 -13.73 1.85 -9.40
C TYR A 55 -12.73 2.61 -10.29
N GLU A 56 -11.87 1.87 -10.98
CA GLU A 56 -10.98 2.40 -12.02
C GLU A 56 -11.37 1.75 -13.34
N LEU A 57 -11.91 2.55 -14.27
CA LEU A 57 -12.28 2.12 -15.60
C LEU A 57 -11.21 2.64 -16.56
N GLU A 58 -10.56 1.72 -17.27
CA GLU A 58 -9.53 2.01 -18.25
C GLU A 58 -10.08 1.72 -19.65
N PHE A 59 -10.29 2.76 -20.45
CA PHE A 59 -10.78 2.64 -21.83
C PHE A 59 -9.63 2.72 -22.82
N ARG A 60 -9.70 1.93 -23.89
CA ARG A 60 -8.78 1.99 -25.03
C ARG A 60 -9.55 1.93 -26.34
N ALA A 61 -8.97 2.54 -27.37
CA ALA A 61 -9.44 2.43 -28.74
C ALA A 61 -8.43 1.67 -29.59
N ASN A 62 -8.91 0.93 -30.59
CA ASN A 62 -8.09 0.23 -31.57
C ASN A 62 -8.67 0.42 -32.98
N ASP A 63 -7.83 0.85 -33.92
CA ASP A 63 -8.15 1.13 -35.33
C ASP A 63 -7.99 -0.10 -36.26
N GLY A 64 -7.61 -1.25 -35.69
CA GLY A 64 -7.25 -2.48 -36.39
C GLY A 64 -5.73 -2.68 -36.57
N LYS A 65 -4.90 -1.70 -36.21
CA LYS A 65 -3.43 -1.75 -36.31
C LYS A 65 -2.75 -1.45 -34.98
N GLU A 66 -3.16 -0.36 -34.33
CA GLU A 66 -2.59 0.16 -33.08
C GLU A 66 -3.66 0.29 -32.00
N THR A 67 -3.22 0.17 -30.76
CA THR A 67 -4.07 0.41 -29.58
C THR A 67 -3.63 1.68 -28.92
N SER A 68 -4.59 2.54 -28.59
CA SER A 68 -4.32 3.81 -27.93
C SER A 68 -3.71 3.63 -26.54
N ASP A 69 -3.08 4.70 -26.05
CA ASP A 69 -2.89 4.89 -24.63
C ASP A 69 -4.25 4.89 -23.89
N PRO A 70 -4.27 4.50 -22.60
CA PRO A 70 -5.51 4.37 -21.87
C PRO A 70 -6.12 5.71 -21.47
N TYR A 71 -7.44 5.81 -21.56
CA TYR A 71 -8.22 6.85 -20.89
C TYR A 71 -8.79 6.30 -19.57
N THR A 72 -8.27 6.80 -18.44
CA THR A 72 -8.66 6.31 -17.11
C THR A 72 -9.72 7.21 -16.44
N VAL A 73 -10.81 6.58 -16.01
CA VAL A 73 -11.89 7.16 -15.21
C VAL A 73 -11.87 6.51 -13.84
N LYS A 74 -11.81 7.33 -12.78
CA LYS A 74 -11.92 6.88 -11.40
C LYS A 74 -13.28 7.30 -10.86
N LEU A 75 -14.07 6.35 -10.39
CA LEU A 75 -15.38 6.57 -9.79
C LEU A 75 -15.30 6.28 -8.29
N ALA A 76 -15.78 7.20 -7.46
CA ALA A 76 -16.13 6.93 -6.07
C ALA A 76 -17.64 6.77 -6.01
N VAL A 77 -18.11 5.58 -5.64
CA VAL A 77 -19.54 5.25 -5.57
C VAL A 77 -19.97 5.21 -4.11
N ASP A 78 -20.61 6.26 -3.64
CA ASP A 78 -21.09 6.40 -2.27
C ASP A 78 -22.51 5.83 -2.13
N ASP A 79 -22.77 5.01 -1.12
CA ASP A 79 -24.12 4.54 -0.78
C ASP A 79 -24.77 5.36 0.35
N GLY A 80 -24.10 6.43 0.80
CA GLY A 80 -24.53 7.28 1.89
C GLY A 80 -24.38 6.65 3.28
N GLN A 81 -23.84 5.43 3.38
CA GLN A 81 -23.64 4.74 4.64
C GLN A 81 -22.39 5.22 5.36
N THR A 82 -22.30 4.82 6.63
CA THR A 82 -21.10 4.96 7.45
C THR A 82 -20.60 3.55 7.77
N TYR A 83 -19.31 3.33 7.58
CA TYR A 83 -18.67 2.02 7.74
C TYR A 83 -17.82 1.99 8.99
N LYS A 84 -17.82 0.84 9.65
CA LYS A 84 -17.08 0.64 10.91
C LYS A 84 -15.63 0.24 10.66
N VAL A 85 -14.77 0.63 11.59
CA VAL A 85 -13.39 0.17 11.72
C VAL A 85 -13.31 -0.72 12.95
N ASN A 86 -13.29 -2.03 12.74
CA ASN A 86 -13.31 -3.02 13.80
C ASN A 86 -11.89 -3.46 14.12
N LEU A 87 -11.47 -3.26 15.38
CA LEU A 87 -10.20 -3.75 15.89
C LEU A 87 -10.39 -5.13 16.52
N GLN A 88 -9.54 -6.08 16.13
CA GLN A 88 -9.45 -7.37 16.82
C GLN A 88 -8.57 -7.25 18.07
N ASP A 89 -8.87 -8.07 19.07
CA ASP A 89 -8.05 -8.13 20.29
C ASP A 89 -6.63 -8.61 19.97
N THR A 90 -5.66 -7.97 20.62
CA THR A 90 -4.24 -8.29 20.46
C THR A 90 -3.62 -8.77 21.77
N LYS A 91 -2.48 -9.45 21.66
CA LYS A 91 -1.61 -9.81 22.78
C LYS A 91 -0.21 -9.29 22.53
N ASN A 92 0.48 -8.85 23.59
CA ASN A 92 1.86 -8.35 23.54
C ASN A 92 2.04 -7.07 22.69
N GLY A 93 1.00 -6.26 22.65
CA GLY A 93 0.93 -5.02 21.90
C GLY A 93 -0.51 -4.57 21.79
N SER A 94 -0.67 -3.34 21.31
CA SER A 94 -1.97 -2.69 21.13
C SER A 94 -2.06 -2.01 19.78
N ILE A 95 -3.31 -1.84 19.34
CA ILE A 95 -3.69 -1.09 18.15
C ILE A 95 -4.67 -0.01 18.58
N ASP A 96 -4.50 1.19 18.04
CA ASP A 96 -5.42 2.31 18.23
C ASP A 96 -5.75 2.96 16.88
N VAL A 97 -6.96 3.51 16.76
CA VAL A 97 -7.41 4.26 15.58
C VAL A 97 -8.00 5.58 16.02
N ASP A 98 -7.77 6.62 15.22
CA ASP A 98 -8.32 7.96 15.46
C ASP A 98 -9.84 8.00 15.31
N ILE A 99 -10.39 7.23 14.37
CA ILE A 99 -11.82 7.07 14.14
C ILE A 99 -12.23 5.60 14.07
N LYS A 100 -13.40 5.28 14.62
CA LYS A 100 -13.97 3.92 14.61
C LYS A 100 -15.04 3.71 13.55
N GLU A 101 -15.43 4.77 12.85
CA GLU A 101 -16.37 4.73 11.75
C GLU A 101 -16.18 5.94 10.85
N GLY A 102 -16.53 5.81 9.57
CA GLY A 102 -16.41 6.88 8.58
C GLY A 102 -17.12 6.57 7.26
N LYS A 103 -17.31 7.58 6.43
CA LYS A 103 -17.88 7.42 5.08
C LYS A 103 -16.83 6.93 4.08
N LEU A 104 -17.27 6.58 2.87
CA LEU A 104 -16.37 6.28 1.76
C LEU A 104 -15.30 7.38 1.59
N ASN A 105 -14.05 6.95 1.36
CA ASN A 105 -12.86 7.78 1.21
C ASN A 105 -12.48 8.63 2.44
N THR A 106 -13.03 8.30 3.62
CA THR A 106 -12.51 8.83 4.89
C THR A 106 -11.18 8.14 5.21
N THR A 107 -10.14 8.92 5.48
CA THR A 107 -8.84 8.42 5.94
C THR A 107 -8.87 8.10 7.43
N VAL A 108 -8.32 6.95 7.79
CA VAL A 108 -8.12 6.46 9.15
C VAL A 108 -6.63 6.49 9.48
N ILE A 109 -6.28 6.99 10.66
CA ILE A 109 -4.93 6.92 11.23
C ILE A 109 -4.89 5.75 12.22
N LEU A 110 -4.02 4.79 11.95
CA LEU A 110 -3.83 3.59 12.73
C LEU A 110 -2.48 3.64 13.44
N THR A 111 -2.47 3.52 14.76
CA THR A 111 -1.24 3.41 15.55
C THR A 111 -1.06 2.00 16.07
N VAL A 112 0.09 1.40 15.79
CA VAL A 112 0.48 0.06 16.28
C VAL A 112 1.60 0.23 17.30
N LYS A 113 1.37 -0.26 18.53
CA LYS A 113 2.29 -0.15 19.67
C LYS A 113 2.58 -1.53 20.24
N PRO A 114 3.67 -2.20 19.83
CA PRO A 114 4.13 -3.41 20.48
C PRO A 114 4.47 -3.16 21.95
N ASP A 115 4.24 -4.14 22.81
CA ASP A 115 4.69 -4.09 24.21
C ASP A 115 6.21 -4.23 24.30
N ASP A 116 6.80 -3.88 25.45
CA ASP A 116 8.22 -4.04 25.69
C ASP A 116 8.71 -5.48 25.43
N GLY A 117 9.74 -5.61 24.60
CA GLY A 117 10.28 -6.91 24.18
C GLY A 117 9.56 -7.55 23.00
N PHE A 118 8.57 -6.88 22.40
CA PHE A 118 7.84 -7.32 21.22
C PHE A 118 7.98 -6.34 20.05
N ALA A 119 7.72 -6.85 18.85
CA ALA A 119 7.69 -6.11 17.60
C ALA A 119 6.48 -6.58 16.79
N MET A 120 5.97 -5.70 15.91
CA MET A 120 4.89 -6.06 15.00
C MET A 120 5.37 -7.18 14.05
N ASP A 121 4.61 -8.27 13.97
CA ASP A 121 4.84 -9.37 13.04
C ASP A 121 3.90 -9.24 11.83
N THR A 122 2.59 -9.33 12.04
CA THR A 122 1.58 -9.12 10.99
C THR A 122 0.79 -7.84 11.24
N LEU A 123 0.35 -7.24 10.14
CA LEU A 123 -0.74 -6.26 10.13
C LEU A 123 -1.62 -6.55 8.91
N GLU A 124 -2.87 -6.90 9.18
CA GLU A 124 -3.91 -7.17 8.19
C GLU A 124 -5.01 -6.11 8.35
N ILE A 125 -5.32 -5.42 7.26
CA ILE A 125 -6.42 -4.46 7.18
C ILE A 125 -7.27 -4.94 6.02
N LYS A 126 -8.46 -5.46 6.31
CA LYS A 126 -9.32 -6.13 5.32
C LYS A 126 -10.71 -5.53 5.29
N ASP A 127 -11.32 -5.49 4.11
CA ASP A 127 -12.74 -5.20 3.96
C ASP A 127 -13.61 -6.41 4.34
N LYS A 128 -14.94 -6.22 4.36
CA LYS A 128 -15.89 -7.31 4.70
C LYS A 128 -15.83 -8.50 3.74
N ASP A 129 -15.34 -8.30 2.52
CA ASP A 129 -15.22 -9.33 1.48
C ASP A 129 -13.86 -10.07 1.59
N GLY A 130 -12.99 -9.66 2.54
CA GLY A 130 -11.69 -10.26 2.82
C GLY A 130 -10.53 -9.69 2.00
N ASN A 131 -10.78 -8.68 1.18
CA ASN A 131 -9.77 -8.03 0.34
C ASN A 131 -8.85 -7.16 1.19
N ASP A 132 -7.57 -7.11 0.82
CA ASP A 132 -6.60 -6.25 1.50
C ASP A 132 -6.84 -4.77 1.16
N ILE A 133 -6.87 -3.94 2.21
CA ILE A 133 -6.87 -2.49 2.10
C ILE A 133 -5.43 -2.00 2.03
N LYS A 134 -5.15 -1.20 1.00
CA LYS A 134 -3.86 -0.52 0.87
C LYS A 134 -3.70 0.49 1.99
N ARG A 135 -2.49 0.51 2.56
CA ARG A 135 -2.08 1.42 3.63
C ARG A 135 -0.76 2.09 3.26
N ALA A 136 -0.45 3.18 3.94
CA ALA A 136 0.83 3.86 3.87
C ALA A 136 1.40 4.07 5.28
N ILE A 137 2.72 3.96 5.44
CA ILE A 137 3.42 4.28 6.69
C ILE A 137 3.61 5.80 6.75
N ASP A 138 3.27 6.39 7.89
CA ASP A 138 3.71 7.74 8.26
C ASP A 138 5.11 7.61 8.88
N TYR A 139 6.15 7.77 8.05
CA TYR A 139 7.55 7.59 8.45
C TYR A 139 8.03 8.64 9.44
N GLU A 140 7.42 9.83 9.46
CA GLU A 140 7.79 10.89 10.41
C GLU A 140 7.28 10.59 11.83
N LYS A 141 6.18 9.85 11.94
CA LYS A 141 5.59 9.45 13.23
C LYS A 141 5.90 8.01 13.65
N SER A 142 6.64 7.29 12.82
CA SER A 142 7.07 5.92 13.12
C SER A 142 8.52 5.91 13.59
N ASP A 143 8.80 5.21 14.69
CA ASP A 143 10.12 5.23 15.36
C ASP A 143 10.86 3.89 15.25
N GLY A 144 10.41 3.00 14.36
CA GLY A 144 10.95 1.65 14.17
C GLY A 144 10.52 0.64 15.24
N ILE A 145 9.76 1.05 16.25
CA ILE A 145 9.09 0.19 17.24
C ILE A 145 7.57 0.38 17.13
N ASN A 146 7.13 1.64 17.27
CA ASN A 146 5.77 2.09 17.05
C ASN A 146 5.62 2.51 15.59
N TYR A 147 4.50 2.11 15.00
CA TYR A 147 4.19 2.39 13.61
C TYR A 147 2.90 3.17 13.52
N VAL A 148 2.92 4.21 12.71
CA VAL A 148 1.72 4.95 12.34
C VAL A 148 1.43 4.66 10.87
N TYR A 149 0.23 4.18 10.61
CA TYR A 149 -0.28 3.89 9.27
C TYR A 149 -1.46 4.79 8.95
N THR A 150 -1.66 5.03 7.67
CA THR A 150 -2.88 5.64 7.11
C THR A 150 -3.50 4.71 6.08
N PHE A 151 -4.82 4.64 6.06
CA PHE A 151 -5.58 3.95 5.01
C PHE A 151 -6.95 4.60 4.84
N ASP A 152 -7.58 4.41 3.69
CA ASP A 152 -8.91 4.94 3.41
C ASP A 152 -9.97 3.84 3.51
N ILE A 153 -11.17 4.22 3.96
CA ILE A 153 -12.36 3.37 3.87
C ILE A 153 -12.83 3.36 2.41
N THR A 154 -12.62 2.27 1.68
CA THR A 154 -12.82 2.25 0.22
C THR A 154 -14.02 1.45 -0.29
N THR A 155 -14.68 0.64 0.55
CA THR A 155 -15.77 -0.25 0.08
C THR A 155 -16.84 -0.56 1.14
N SER A 156 -16.43 -0.84 2.39
CA SER A 156 -17.31 -1.39 3.42
C SER A 156 -16.68 -1.33 4.83
N ASP A 157 -17.31 -1.97 5.82
CA ASP A 157 -16.72 -2.20 7.14
C ASP A 157 -15.32 -2.83 7.03
N ILE A 158 -14.40 -2.33 7.84
CA ILE A 158 -13.00 -2.72 7.90
C ILE A 158 -12.75 -3.57 9.15
N THR A 159 -11.93 -4.60 9.00
CA THR A 159 -11.39 -5.40 10.11
C THR A 159 -9.88 -5.28 10.15
N ILE A 160 -9.34 -4.95 11.32
CA ILE A 160 -7.90 -4.82 11.57
C ILE A 160 -7.45 -5.90 12.54
N ASN A 161 -6.43 -6.65 12.13
CA ASN A 161 -5.78 -7.68 12.92
C ASN A 161 -4.27 -7.45 12.91
N ALA A 162 -3.63 -7.50 14.07
CA ALA A 162 -2.17 -7.50 14.16
C ALA A 162 -1.69 -8.55 15.14
N THR A 163 -0.52 -9.13 14.82
CA THR A 163 0.18 -10.02 15.74
C THR A 163 1.52 -9.41 16.13
N PHE A 164 1.98 -9.74 17.33
CA PHE A 164 3.22 -9.26 17.88
C PHE A 164 4.11 -10.45 18.25
N GLY A 165 5.31 -10.46 17.69
CA GLY A 165 6.32 -11.48 17.95
C GLY A 165 7.38 -10.97 18.91
N LYS A 166 8.11 -11.90 19.55
CA LYS A 166 9.28 -11.53 20.37
C LYS A 166 10.26 -10.74 19.50
N ALA A 167 10.65 -9.57 19.99
CA ALA A 167 11.56 -8.70 19.27
C ALA A 167 13.01 -9.02 19.57
N TYR A 168 13.82 -8.76 18.55
CA TYR A 168 15.26 -8.82 18.60
C TYR A 168 15.81 -7.52 18.00
N THR A 169 16.74 -6.89 18.70
CA THR A 169 17.44 -5.71 18.16
C THR A 169 18.59 -6.18 17.27
N TYR A 170 18.44 -5.96 15.97
CA TYR A 170 19.45 -6.30 14.98
C TYR A 170 20.25 -5.07 14.59
N MET A 171 21.57 -5.15 14.74
CA MET A 171 22.51 -4.16 14.24
C MET A 171 22.97 -4.58 12.85
N ILE A 172 22.77 -3.71 11.86
CA ILE A 172 23.30 -3.89 10.52
C ILE A 172 24.30 -2.76 10.26
N ALA A 173 25.56 -3.11 10.06
CA ALA A 173 26.63 -2.15 9.82
C ALA A 173 26.86 -1.97 8.32
N ALA A 174 26.68 -0.74 7.82
CA ALA A 174 26.96 -0.43 6.42
C ALA A 174 28.46 -0.63 6.09
N SER A 175 29.33 -0.48 7.09
CA SER A 175 30.78 -0.68 6.98
C SER A 175 31.24 -2.11 6.64
N ALA A 176 30.35 -3.10 6.64
CA ALA A 176 30.67 -4.43 6.11
C ALA A 176 30.87 -4.41 4.59
N TRP A 177 30.47 -3.31 3.93
CA TRP A 177 30.60 -3.08 2.49
C TRP A 177 31.08 -1.64 2.26
N PHE A 178 32.32 -1.49 1.79
CA PHE A 178 33.09 -0.24 1.76
C PHE A 178 32.46 0.97 1.04
N CYS A 179 31.27 0.83 0.44
CA CYS A 179 30.60 1.86 -0.34
C CYS A 179 29.12 2.08 0.05
N MET A 180 28.58 1.50 1.12
CA MET A 180 27.16 1.65 1.49
C MET A 180 26.96 2.77 2.53
N TYR A 181 26.03 3.68 2.23
CA TYR A 181 25.70 4.88 3.04
C TYR A 181 24.26 4.84 3.56
N ASP A 182 23.38 4.09 2.90
CA ASP A 182 22.00 3.89 3.36
C ASP A 182 21.58 2.42 3.21
N LEU A 183 20.61 2.00 4.01
CA LEU A 183 20.11 0.64 4.07
C LEU A 183 18.60 0.66 4.34
N GLU A 184 17.85 0.08 3.43
CA GLU A 184 16.44 -0.23 3.60
C GLU A 184 16.27 -1.72 3.90
N VAL A 185 15.53 -2.02 4.95
CA VAL A 185 15.06 -3.37 5.27
C VAL A 185 13.55 -3.41 5.02
N TYR A 186 13.06 -4.46 4.38
CA TYR A 186 11.67 -4.56 3.97
C TYR A 186 10.93 -5.63 4.76
N ASN A 187 9.71 -5.33 5.19
CA ASN A 187 8.83 -6.32 5.79
C ASN A 187 8.22 -7.26 4.73
N LYS A 188 7.42 -8.22 5.17
CA LYS A 188 6.78 -9.21 4.28
C LYS A 188 5.77 -8.63 3.29
N TYR A 189 5.31 -7.40 3.53
CA TYR A 189 4.42 -6.65 2.64
C TYR A 189 5.19 -5.80 1.63
N GLY A 190 6.53 -5.79 1.68
CA GLY A 190 7.38 -4.98 0.83
C GLY A 190 7.50 -3.52 1.28
N GLU A 191 7.09 -3.20 2.51
CA GLU A 191 7.20 -1.85 3.07
C GLU A 191 8.58 -1.68 3.73
N VAL A 192 9.19 -0.50 3.58
CA VAL A 192 10.45 -0.17 4.25
C VAL A 192 10.19 -0.05 5.76
N ILE A 193 10.99 -0.74 6.55
CA ILE A 193 10.91 -0.74 8.00
C ILE A 193 11.62 0.52 8.52
N PRO A 194 10.94 1.41 9.27
CA PRO A 194 11.58 2.56 9.90
C PRO A 194 12.68 2.12 10.86
N LEU A 195 13.76 2.90 10.90
CA LEU A 195 14.90 2.65 11.77
C LEU A 195 14.55 2.97 13.22
N LYS A 196 14.94 2.11 14.16
CA LYS A 196 14.87 2.43 15.59
C LYS A 196 15.87 3.51 15.98
N LYS A 197 17.08 3.37 15.47
CA LYS A 197 18.19 4.29 15.77
C LYS A 197 19.30 4.14 14.74
N VAL A 198 19.94 5.26 14.43
CA VAL A 198 21.23 5.30 13.72
C VAL A 198 22.32 5.77 14.69
N VAL A 199 23.46 5.08 14.68
CA VAL A 199 24.67 5.50 15.43
C VAL A 199 25.80 5.73 14.43
N LYS A 200 26.34 6.95 14.42
CA LYS A 200 27.53 7.32 13.64
C LYS A 200 28.79 6.94 14.42
N TYR A 201 29.71 6.24 13.77
CA TYR A 201 30.86 5.63 14.45
C TYR A 201 32.20 6.35 14.21
N ASP A 202 32.42 7.00 13.06
CA ASP A 202 33.65 7.75 12.79
C ASP A 202 33.50 8.83 11.68
N ASP A 203 34.58 9.62 11.51
CA ASP A 203 34.75 10.63 10.45
C ASP A 203 34.79 10.03 9.03
N ASN A 204 34.77 8.69 8.88
CA ASN A 204 34.67 7.96 7.62
C ASN A 204 33.23 7.52 7.30
N TRP A 205 32.22 8.16 7.91
CA TRP A 205 30.81 8.04 7.55
C TRP A 205 30.23 6.62 7.77
N LYS A 206 30.81 5.85 8.70
CA LYS A 206 30.28 4.52 9.04
C LYS A 206 29.06 4.63 9.95
N GLU A 207 27.91 4.28 9.42
CA GLU A 207 26.64 4.25 10.16
C GLU A 207 26.24 2.83 10.57
N LYS A 208 25.75 2.69 11.81
CA LYS A 208 25.13 1.47 12.34
C LYS A 208 23.63 1.70 12.44
N SER A 209 22.89 0.89 11.71
CA SER A 209 21.43 0.91 11.69
C SER A 209 20.89 -0.17 12.61
N TYR A 210 20.00 0.23 13.53
CA TYR A 210 19.36 -0.68 14.47
C TYR A 210 17.89 -0.86 14.11
N TYR A 211 17.48 -2.11 14.01
CA TYR A 211 16.11 -2.51 13.72
C TYR A 211 15.55 -3.35 14.86
N HIS A 212 14.24 -3.19 15.11
CA HIS A 212 13.50 -3.95 16.12
C HIS A 212 12.60 -4.95 15.40
N LEU A 213 13.06 -6.19 15.23
CA LEU A 213 12.49 -7.17 14.29
C LEU A 213 12.04 -8.45 15.00
N VAL A 214 11.07 -9.13 14.41
CA VAL A 214 10.71 -10.50 14.79
C VAL A 214 11.59 -11.50 14.04
N ALA A 215 11.74 -12.72 14.56
CA ALA A 215 12.51 -13.76 13.87
C ALA A 215 11.92 -14.06 12.48
N GLY A 216 12.77 -14.06 11.44
CA GLY A 216 12.32 -14.19 10.06
C GLY A 216 13.38 -13.79 9.03
N ASN A 217 13.01 -13.92 7.76
CA ASN A 217 13.85 -13.49 6.64
C ASN A 217 13.34 -12.15 6.10
N TYR A 218 14.24 -11.19 5.97
CA TYR A 218 13.95 -9.86 5.49
C TYR A 218 14.74 -9.58 4.23
N LYS A 219 14.10 -8.92 3.26
CA LYS A 219 14.82 -8.38 2.11
C LYS A 219 15.49 -7.07 2.53
N TYR A 220 16.62 -6.77 1.92
CA TYR A 220 17.26 -5.48 2.08
C TYR A 220 17.81 -4.95 0.76
N LYS A 221 17.89 -3.63 0.66
CA LYS A 221 18.67 -2.91 -0.34
C LYS A 221 19.55 -1.93 0.40
N GLY A 222 20.79 -1.78 -0.03
CA GLY A 222 21.58 -0.65 0.41
C GLY A 222 22.30 0.04 -0.71
N TYR A 223 22.53 1.31 -0.44
CA TYR A 223 22.74 2.32 -1.45
C TYR A 223 24.11 2.97 -1.25
N GLY A 224 24.77 3.30 -2.36
CA GLY A 224 25.99 4.09 -2.33
C GLY A 224 25.73 5.58 -2.15
N VAL A 225 26.81 6.38 -2.11
CA VAL A 225 26.76 7.85 -1.98
C VAL A 225 25.80 8.48 -2.99
N ASP A 226 25.81 7.98 -4.22
CA ASP A 226 25.04 8.54 -5.33
C ASP A 226 23.60 8.00 -5.39
N GLY A 227 23.13 7.28 -4.36
CA GLY A 227 21.80 6.67 -4.33
C GLY A 227 21.65 5.43 -5.24
N ASN A 228 22.71 5.00 -5.92
CA ASN A 228 22.71 3.76 -6.69
C ASN A 228 22.65 2.55 -5.77
N ILE A 229 21.90 1.51 -6.16
CA ILE A 229 21.86 0.24 -5.43
C ILE A 229 23.25 -0.39 -5.49
N GLY A 230 23.95 -0.40 -4.36
CA GLY A 230 25.26 -1.04 -4.23
C GLY A 230 25.14 -2.52 -3.94
N LYS A 231 24.11 -2.92 -3.17
CA LYS A 231 23.85 -4.32 -2.83
C LYS A 231 22.39 -4.55 -2.46
N GLU A 232 21.85 -5.70 -2.83
CA GLU A 232 20.57 -6.20 -2.34
C GLU A 232 20.68 -7.68 -1.96
N GLY A 233 19.77 -8.15 -1.12
CA GLY A 233 19.77 -9.54 -0.68
C GLY A 233 18.76 -9.82 0.43
N THR A 234 19.02 -10.89 1.17
CA THR A 234 18.23 -11.28 2.33
C THR A 234 19.09 -11.33 3.59
N LEU A 235 18.48 -11.02 4.73
CA LEU A 235 19.05 -11.23 6.06
C LEU A 235 18.09 -12.07 6.90
N THR A 236 18.64 -12.93 7.74
CA THR A 236 17.87 -13.78 8.64
C THR A 236 18.02 -13.26 10.07
N VAL A 237 16.89 -12.94 10.68
CA VAL A 237 16.74 -12.68 12.11
C VAL A 237 16.47 -14.01 12.78
N GLU A 238 17.48 -14.53 13.46
CA GLU A 238 17.41 -15.77 14.23
C GLU A 238 16.90 -15.52 15.66
N LYS A 239 16.33 -16.56 16.26
CA LYS A 239 15.94 -16.52 17.67
C LYS A 239 17.18 -16.60 18.54
N ASN A 240 17.82 -15.46 18.82
CA ASN A 240 18.95 -15.43 19.74
C ASN A 240 18.42 -15.43 21.20
N GLU A 241 18.63 -16.53 21.92
CA GLU A 241 18.28 -16.63 23.36
C GLU A 241 19.22 -15.83 24.28
N LYS A 242 20.29 -15.21 23.74
CA LYS A 242 21.26 -14.45 24.54
C LYS A 242 21.15 -12.95 24.25
N ALA A 243 20.49 -12.25 25.17
CA ALA A 243 20.72 -10.84 25.46
C ALA A 243 22.00 -10.68 26.30
#